data_AF-A0AAV3RKQ6-F1
#
_entry.id   AF-A0AAV3RKQ6-F1
#
_cell.length_a   1.000
_cell.length_b   1.000
_cell.length_c   1.000
_cell.angle_alpha   90.00
_cell.angle_beta   90.00
_cell.angle_gamma   90.00
#
_symmetry.space_group_name_H-M   'P 1'
#
loop_
_entity.id
_entity.type
_entity.pdbx_description
1 polymer ?
#
loop_
_entity_poly.entity_id
_entity_poly.type
_entity_poly.pdbx_seq_one_letter_code
_entity_poly.pdbx_strand_id
1 'polypeptide(L)' 'MSNEKLVRKVLRTLPKWFVHKVIAIEEAQDLTTMSLDELMGNLTIFQMSLNERESSKKKVVTLKASSEDVNDEELG' A
#
# COMPACT_ATOMS: atom_id res chain seq x y z
N MET A 1 -8.12 -28.98 13.53
CA MET A 1 -8.17 -27.51 13.34
C MET A 1 -8.68 -27.28 11.92
N SER A 2 -9.70 -26.44 11.69
CA SER A 2 -10.10 -26.08 10.32
C SER A 2 -9.27 -24.91 9.80
N ASN A 3 -9.20 -24.72 8.49
CA ASN A 3 -8.47 -23.60 7.87
C ASN A 3 -8.93 -22.25 8.40
N GLU A 4 -10.25 -22.06 8.58
CA GLU A 4 -10.84 -20.87 9.19
C GLU A 4 -10.20 -20.54 10.56
N LYS A 5 -10.01 -21.55 11.41
CA LYS A 5 -9.40 -21.34 12.74
C LYS A 5 -7.94 -20.90 12.64
N LEU A 6 -7.21 -21.39 11.64
CA LEU A 6 -5.83 -20.94 11.39
C LEU A 6 -5.82 -19.50 10.86
N VAL A 7 -6.64 -19.18 9.87
CA VAL A 7 -6.78 -17.83 9.30
C VAL A 7 -7.09 -16.82 10.39
N ARG A 8 -8.09 -17.08 11.24
CA ARG A 8 -8.43 -16.22 12.39
C ARG A 8 -7.30 -16.10 13.40
N LYS A 9 -6.54 -17.18 13.64
CA LYS A 9 -5.39 -17.15 14.55
C LYS A 9 -4.29 -16.26 14.00
N VAL A 10 -4.00 -16.34 12.70
CA VAL A 10 -3.02 -15.48 12.03
C VAL A 10 -3.45 -14.03 12.08
N LEU A 11 -4.70 -13.71 11.71
CA LEU A 11 -5.24 -12.35 11.78
C LEU A 11 -5.12 -11.76 13.19
N ARG A 12 -5.40 -12.55 14.24
CA ARG A 12 -5.22 -12.14 15.65
C ARG A 12 -3.77 -11.88 16.05
N THR A 13 -2.80 -12.54 15.42
CA THR A 13 -1.37 -12.33 15.70
C THR A 13 -0.78 -11.12 14.98
N LEU A 14 -1.52 -10.50 14.06
CA LEU A 14 -1.01 -9.36 13.31
C LEU A 14 -0.81 -8.13 14.22
N PRO A 15 0.19 -7.27 13.91
CA PRO A 15 0.42 -6.03 14.66
C PRO A 15 -0.79 -5.09 14.65
N LYS A 16 -0.94 -4.26 15.70
CA LYS A 16 -2.07 -3.32 15.84
C LYS A 16 -2.27 -2.35 14.68
N TRP A 17 -1.22 -2.04 13.92
CA TRP A 17 -1.34 -1.15 12.76
C TRP A 17 -1.98 -1.82 11.53
N PHE A 18 -2.11 -3.15 11.53
CA PHE A 18 -2.88 -3.90 10.53
C PHE A 18 -4.39 -3.90 10.78
N VAL A 19 -4.89 -3.31 11.87
CA VAL A 19 -6.31 -3.38 12.27
C VAL A 19 -7.26 -3.02 11.12
N HIS A 20 -7.01 -1.93 10.38
CA HIS A 20 -7.85 -1.53 9.25
C HIS A 20 -7.84 -2.57 8.12
N LYS A 21 -6.72 -3.26 7.90
CA LYS A 21 -6.62 -4.32 6.89
C LYS A 21 -7.32 -5.60 7.35
N VAL A 22 -7.22 -5.95 8.63
CA VAL A 22 -7.93 -7.09 9.23
C VAL A 22 -9.44 -6.89 9.10
N ILE A 23 -9.95 -5.72 9.51
CA ILE A 23 -11.39 -5.39 9.40
C ILE A 23 -11.85 -5.51 7.94
N ALA A 24 -11.12 -4.91 7.00
CA ALA A 24 -11.47 -4.99 5.59
C ALA A 24 -11.51 -6.43 5.05
N ILE A 25 -10.60 -7.31 5.50
CA ILE A 25 -10.61 -8.73 5.12
C ILE A 25 -11.83 -9.43 5.74
N GLU A 26 -12.12 -9.17 7.02
CA GLU A 26 -13.27 -9.76 7.72
C GLU A 26 -14.63 -9.29 7.16
N GLU A 27 -14.71 -8.06 6.64
CA GLU A 27 -15.93 -7.53 6.01
C GLU A 27 -16.09 -7.93 4.54
N ALA A 28 -14.99 -7.98 3.77
CA ALA A 28 -15.05 -8.22 2.33
C ALA A 28 -14.94 -9.70 1.93
N GLN A 29 -14.33 -10.54 2.76
CA GLN A 29 -14.07 -11.95 2.44
C GLN A 29 -14.62 -12.91 3.49
N ASP A 30 -15.05 -14.08 3.04
CA ASP A 30 -15.47 -15.16 3.92
C ASP A 30 -14.25 -15.98 4.39
N LEU A 31 -13.93 -15.88 5.68
CA LEU A 31 -12.80 -16.60 6.29
C LEU A 31 -12.97 -18.12 6.28
N THR A 32 -14.17 -18.64 6.06
CA THR A 32 -14.43 -20.09 5.99
C THR A 32 -13.96 -20.69 4.69
N THR A 33 -13.93 -19.89 3.61
CA THR A 33 -13.49 -20.30 2.27
C THR A 33 -12.06 -19.87 1.96
N MET A 34 -11.55 -18.87 2.67
CA MET A 34 -10.19 -18.37 2.51
C MET A 34 -9.12 -19.41 2.90
N SER A 35 -8.15 -19.61 2.03
CA SER A 35 -6.97 -20.44 2.31
C SER A 35 -5.88 -19.64 3.04
N LEU A 36 -5.01 -20.36 3.76
CA LEU A 36 -3.89 -19.71 4.45
C LEU A 36 -2.90 -19.08 3.46
N ASP A 37 -2.63 -19.73 2.34
CA ASP A 37 -1.76 -19.22 1.28
C ASP A 37 -2.28 -17.91 0.69
N GLU A 38 -3.60 -17.82 0.47
CA GLU A 38 -4.24 -16.60 -0.01
C GLU A 38 -4.14 -15.45 1.01
N LEU A 39 -4.37 -15.74 2.30
CA LEU A 39 -4.18 -14.76 3.36
C LEU A 39 -2.72 -14.24 3.38
N MET A 40 -1.74 -15.14 3.31
CA MET A 40 -0.33 -14.78 3.30
C MET A 40 0.05 -13.97 2.07
N GLY A 41 -0.51 -14.31 0.89
CA GLY A 41 -0.37 -13.52 -0.34
C GLY A 41 -0.90 -12.10 -0.18
N ASN A 42 -2.12 -11.94 0.35
CA ASN A 42 -2.74 -10.63 0.58
C ASN A 42 -1.93 -9.75 1.55
N LEU A 43 -1.38 -10.34 2.61
CA LEU A 43 -0.52 -9.64 3.55
C LEU A 43 0.82 -9.22 2.91
N THR A 44 1.41 -10.09 2.09
CA THR A 44 2.67 -9.81 1.39
C THR A 44 2.51 -8.65 0.42
N ILE A 45 1.47 -8.66 -0.41
CA ILE A 45 1.16 -7.58 -1.36
C ILE A 45 0.93 -6.26 -0.61
N PHE A 46 0.22 -6.29 0.51
CA PHE A 46 -0.01 -5.11 1.33
C PHE A 46 1.29 -4.52 1.90
N GLN A 47 2.21 -5.35 2.40
CA GLN A 47 3.52 -4.91 2.86
C GLN A 47 4.37 -4.33 1.72
N MET A 48 4.38 -4.98 0.56
CA MET A 48 5.09 -4.48 -0.64
C MET A 48 4.56 -3.11 -1.06
N SER A 49 3.23 -2.93 -1.10
CA SER A 49 2.60 -1.63 -1.41
C SER A 49 2.95 -0.54 -0.39
N LEU A 50 3.06 -0.89 0.90
CA LEU A 50 3.51 0.06 1.92
C LEU A 50 4.96 0.50 1.68
N ASN A 51 5.85 -0.44 1.36
CA ASN A 51 7.25 -0.18 1.08
C ASN A 51 7.45 0.67 -0.18
N GLU A 52 6.69 0.40 -1.24
CA GLU A 52 6.74 1.17 -2.50
C GLU A 52 6.26 2.62 -2.32
N ARG A 53 5.28 2.85 -1.44
CA ARG A 53 4.86 4.21 -1.06
C ARG A 53 5.90 4.94 -0.21
N GLU A 54 6.75 4.23 0.52
CA GLU A 54 7.84 4.84 1.28
C GLU A 54 9.02 5.21 0.37
N SER A 55 9.38 4.35 -0.59
CA SER A 55 10.40 4.64 -1.59
C SER A 55 10.00 5.75 -2.57
N SER A 56 8.70 5.91 -2.84
CA SER A 56 8.16 6.99 -3.69
C SER A 56 8.21 8.39 -3.04
N LYS A 57 8.32 8.50 -1.71
CA LYS A 57 8.52 9.80 -1.04
C LYS A 57 9.90 10.43 -1.29
N LYS A 58 10.85 9.68 -1.85
CA LYS A 58 12.16 10.20 -2.27
C LYS A 58 12.19 10.76 -3.70
N LYS A 59 11.06 10.74 -4.41
CA LYS A 59 10.89 11.50 -5.66
C LYS A 59 9.92 12.66 -5.46
N VAL A 60 10.27 13.58 -4.53
CA VAL A 60 9.92 14.99 -4.77
C VAL A 60 10.75 15.41 -5.98
N VAL A 61 10.18 15.13 -7.15
CA VAL A 61 10.62 15.67 -8.42
C VAL A 61 10.30 17.16 -8.33
N THR A 62 11.32 17.96 -8.04
CA THR A 62 11.29 19.41 -8.24
C THR A 62 11.17 19.64 -9.74
N LEU A 63 9.95 19.75 -10.24
CA LEU A 63 9.66 20.24 -11.59
C LEU A 63 9.91 21.75 -11.57
N LYS A 64 11.15 22.16 -11.84
CA LYS A 64 11.43 23.54 -12.24
C LYS A 64 10.88 23.71 -13.65
N ALA A 65 9.59 24.01 -13.75
CA ALA A 65 9.01 24.55 -14.98
C ALA A 65 9.56 25.97 -15.15
N SER A 66 10.35 26.17 -16.20
CA SER A 66 10.57 27.49 -16.77
C SER A 66 10.48 27.31 -18.28
N SER A 67 9.26 27.32 -18.76
CA SER A 67 8.89 27.54 -20.16
C SER A 67 8.79 29.07 -20.33
N GLU A 68 9.65 29.65 -21.19
CA GLU A 68 9.27 30.35 -22.45
C GLU A 68 8.79 31.79 -22.16
N ASP A 69 9.22 32.89 -22.78
CA ASP A 69 9.75 33.18 -24.12
C ASP A 69 10.44 34.56 -24.14
N VAL A 70 11.18 34.79 -25.21
CA VAL A 70 11.89 35.97 -25.77
C VAL A 70 11.28 37.36 -25.48
N ASN A 71 12.13 38.36 -25.20
CA ASN A 71 11.92 39.73 -25.70
C ASN A 71 13.26 40.37 -26.12
N ASP A 72 13.35 40.66 -27.41
CA ASP A 72 14.39 41.43 -28.10
C ASP A 72 14.21 42.95 -27.85
N GLU A 73 15.21 43.74 -28.25
CA GLU A 73 15.28 45.23 -28.33
C GLU A 73 15.68 46.09 -27.09
N GLU A 74 16.97 46.51 -27.13
CA GLU A 74 17.47 47.89 -27.34
C GLU A 74 17.43 49.01 -26.25
N LEU A 75 18.58 49.71 -26.17
CA LEU A 75 18.93 51.07 -25.71
C LEU A 75 19.40 51.33 -24.25
N GLY A 76 20.67 51.76 -24.16
CA GLY A 76 21.36 52.33 -23.02
C GLY A 76 22.85 52.48 -23.27
#